data_AF-A0A6F8Z1D6-F1
#
_entry.id   AF-A0A6F8Z1D6-F1
#
_cell.length_a   1.000
_cell.length_b   1.000
_cell.length_c   1.000
_cell.angle_alpha   90.00
_cell.angle_beta   90.00
_cell.angle_gamma   90.00
#
_symmetry.space_group_name_H-M   'P 1'
#
loop_
_entity.id
_entity.type
_entity.pdbx_description
1 polymer ?
#
loop_
_entity_poly.entity_id
_entity_poly.type
_entity_poly.pdbx_seq_one_letter_code
_entity_poly.pdbx_strand_id
1 'polypeptide(L)'
;MSTAIRELVSWGLARTIPQPGSRRLLVEAAGGFEQLLAASHERARTFIRTLRAAEDLTETAPAAARLRDVTDLFTSYVDAGEQVLRERSQR
;
A
#
# COMPACT_ATOMS: atom_id res chain seq x y z
N MET A 1 18.02 20.66 -1.39
CA MET A 1 16.58 20.32 -1.33
C MET A 1 16.46 19.11 -0.42
N SER A 2 15.71 19.25 0.68
CA SER A 2 15.65 18.26 1.78
C SER A 2 15.12 16.90 1.28
N THR A 3 15.73 15.79 1.71
CA THR A 3 15.34 14.41 1.40
C THR A 3 13.84 14.18 1.62
N ALA A 4 13.29 14.73 2.71
CA ALA A 4 11.87 14.61 3.05
C ALA A 4 10.93 15.16 1.96
N ILE A 5 11.25 16.29 1.32
CA ILE A 5 10.42 16.84 0.23
C ILE A 5 10.45 15.91 -0.98
N ARG A 6 11.61 15.31 -1.27
CA ARG A 6 11.77 14.38 -2.39
C ARG A 6 10.97 13.10 -2.16
N GLU A 7 10.97 12.59 -0.93
CA GLU A 7 10.17 11.43 -0.53
C GLU A 7 8.66 11.72 -0.66
N LEU A 8 8.20 12.86 -0.12
CA LEU A 8 6.79 13.27 -0.24
C LEU A 8 6.35 13.43 -1.70
N VAL A 9 7.19 14.03 -2.54
CA VAL A 9 6.93 14.13 -3.99
C VAL A 9 6.91 12.74 -4.64
N SER A 10 7.82 11.84 -4.27
CA SER A 10 7.86 10.47 -4.84
C SER A 10 6.65 9.61 -4.46
N TRP A 11 6.01 9.91 -3.32
CA TRP A 11 4.76 9.27 -2.89
C TRP A 11 3.51 10.01 -3.38
N GLY A 12 3.69 11.09 -4.16
CA GLY A 12 2.59 11.91 -4.67
C GLY A 12 1.85 12.70 -3.58
N LEU A 13 2.46 12.90 -2.41
CA LEU A 13 1.90 13.64 -1.27
C LEU A 13 2.22 15.15 -1.30
N ALA A 14 3.15 15.55 -2.16
CA ALA A 14 3.52 16.95 -2.35
C ALA A 14 3.84 17.21 -3.81
N ARG A 15 3.64 18.46 -4.25
CA ARG A 15 4.17 18.94 -5.53
C ARG A 15 5.03 20.17 -5.32
N THR A 16 5.99 20.34 -6.22
CA THR A 16 6.89 21.50 -6.19
C THR A 16 6.48 22.48 -7.28
N ILE A 17 6.47 23.76 -6.93
CA ILE A 17 6.14 24.85 -7.86
C ILE A 17 7.40 25.70 -8.03
N PRO A 18 7.92 25.81 -9.26
CA PRO A 18 9.07 26.68 -9.54
C PRO A 18 8.68 28.15 -9.44
N GLN A 19 9.55 28.97 -8.85
CA GLN A 19 9.35 30.42 -8.76
C GLN A 19 10.09 31.15 -9.89
N PRO A 20 9.42 31.98 -10.71
CA PRO A 20 10.08 32.78 -11.74
C PRO A 20 11.18 33.67 -11.14
N GLY A 21 12.36 33.68 -11.75
CA GLY A 21 13.50 34.49 -11.31
C GLY A 21 14.22 34.00 -10.04
N SER A 22 13.86 32.84 -9.51
CA SER A 22 14.48 32.27 -8.30
C SER A 22 14.78 30.77 -8.47
N ARG A 23 15.83 30.28 -7.80
CA ARG A 23 16.12 28.84 -7.69
C ARG A 23 15.33 28.16 -6.56
N ARG A 24 14.53 28.92 -5.80
CA ARG A 24 13.71 28.38 -4.71
C ARG A 24 12.45 27.71 -5.27
N LEU A 25 12.04 26.63 -4.62
CA LEU A 25 10.81 25.88 -4.92
C LEU A 25 9.82 26.10 -3.79
N LEU A 26 8.57 26.39 -4.14
CA LEU A 26 7.46 26.29 -3.21
C LEU A 26 7.01 24.82 -3.17
N VAL A 27 6.55 24.37 -2.01
CA VAL A 27 6.01 23.01 -1.81
C VAL A 27 4.60 23.16 -1.30
N GLU A 28 3.67 22.48 -1.96
CA GLU A 28 2.29 22.36 -1.51
C GLU A 28 1.92 20.88 -1.35
N ALA A 29 1.00 20.60 -0.43
CA ALA A 29 0.40 19.28 -0.32
C ALA A 29 -0.36 18.98 -1.61
N ALA A 30 -0.16 17.80 -2.17
CA ALA A 30 -0.79 17.37 -3.40
C ALA A 30 -1.14 15.88 -3.31
N GLY A 31 -2.07 15.43 -4.15
CA GLY A 31 -2.52 14.04 -4.18
C GLY A 31 -3.17 13.61 -2.87
N GLY A 32 -2.86 12.39 -2.43
CA GLY A 32 -3.41 11.78 -1.22
C GLY A 32 -2.72 10.47 -0.88
N PHE A 33 -3.24 9.77 0.13
CA PHE A 33 -2.64 8.53 0.64
C PHE A 33 -2.77 7.34 -0.32
N GLU A 34 -3.39 7.49 -1.48
CA GLU A 34 -3.70 6.41 -2.42
C GLU A 34 -2.45 5.65 -2.85
N GLN A 35 -1.34 6.34 -3.20
CA GLN A 35 -0.10 5.67 -3.61
C GLN A 35 0.55 4.89 -2.48
N LEU A 36 0.53 5.45 -1.26
CA LEU A 36 1.04 4.77 -0.06
C LEU A 36 0.22 3.52 0.27
N LEU A 37 -1.11 3.65 0.20
CA LEU A 37 -2.04 2.57 0.50
C LEU A 37 -1.98 1.48 -0.58
N ALA A 38 -1.86 1.84 -1.85
CA ALA A 38 -1.65 0.91 -2.96
C ALA A 38 -0.33 0.12 -2.79
N ALA A 39 0.78 0.79 -2.46
CA ALA A 39 2.05 0.13 -2.19
C ALA A 39 1.98 -0.81 -0.97
N SER A 40 1.22 -0.41 0.07
CA SER A 40 0.95 -1.27 1.23
C SER A 40 0.14 -2.50 0.85
N HIS A 41 -0.88 -2.32 0.01
CA HIS A 41 -1.75 -3.39 -0.46
C HIS A 41 -0.97 -4.43 -1.29
N GLU A 42 -0.09 -4.00 -2.20
CA GLU A 42 0.77 -4.92 -2.97
C GLU A 42 1.72 -5.75 -2.09
N ARG A 43 2.27 -5.16 -1.01
CA ARG A 43 3.03 -5.91 -0.01
C ARG A 43 2.16 -6.93 0.72
N ALA A 44 0.95 -6.55 1.11
CA ALA A 44 0.00 -7.47 1.75
C ALA A 44 -0.38 -8.64 0.85
N ARG A 45 -0.62 -8.41 -0.46
CA ARG A 45 -0.86 -9.47 -1.45
C ARG A 45 0.33 -10.41 -1.60
N THR A 46 1.55 -9.88 -1.52
CA THR A 46 2.76 -10.70 -1.52
C THR A 46 2.80 -11.61 -0.29
N PHE A 47 2.45 -11.08 0.87
CA PHE A 47 2.38 -11.86 2.10
C PHE A 47 1.29 -12.95 2.06
N ILE A 48 0.10 -12.64 1.53
CA ILE A 48 -0.98 -13.63 1.34
C ILE A 48 -0.51 -14.79 0.44
N ARG A 49 0.20 -14.51 -0.66
CA ARG A 49 0.75 -15.57 -1.53
C ARG A 49 1.72 -16.48 -0.77
N THR A 50 2.58 -15.90 0.07
CA THR A 50 3.49 -16.68 0.92
C THR A 50 2.73 -17.56 1.92
N LEU A 51 1.69 -17.02 2.57
CA LEU A 51 0.87 -17.79 3.52
C LEU A 51 0.16 -18.96 2.83
N ARG A 52 -0.43 -18.74 1.66
CA ARG A 52 -1.06 -19.81 0.86
C ARG A 52 -0.06 -20.89 0.45
N ALA A 53 1.12 -20.49 -0.02
CA ALA A 53 2.18 -21.45 -0.38
C ALA A 53 2.67 -22.28 0.82
N ALA A 54 2.61 -21.72 2.03
CA ALA A 54 3.00 -22.41 3.25
C ALA A 54 1.96 -23.46 3.70
N GLU A 55 0.71 -23.43 3.21
CA GLU A 55 -0.28 -24.46 3.49
C GLU A 55 0.18 -25.84 2.99
N ASP A 56 0.79 -25.90 1.81
CA ASP A 56 1.34 -27.12 1.21
C ASP A 56 2.57 -27.65 1.98
N LEU A 57 3.17 -26.83 2.84
CA LEU A 57 4.31 -27.20 3.68
C LEU A 57 3.89 -27.70 5.06
N THR A 58 2.60 -27.65 5.40
CA THR A 58 2.13 -28.10 6.70
C THR A 58 2.05 -29.64 6.76
N GLU A 59 2.61 -30.22 7.82
CA GLU A 59 2.69 -31.68 7.97
C GLU A 59 1.38 -32.32 8.47
N THR A 60 0.42 -31.51 8.92
CA THR A 60 -0.82 -32.02 9.53
C THR A 60 -2.05 -31.26 9.03
N ALA A 61 -3.15 -31.98 8.88
CA ALA A 61 -4.42 -31.39 8.47
C ALA A 61 -4.93 -30.27 9.41
N PRO A 62 -4.78 -30.36 10.75
CA PRO A 62 -5.15 -29.26 11.65
C PRO A 62 -4.27 -28.01 11.47
N ALA A 63 -2.97 -28.17 11.23
CA ALA A 63 -2.08 -27.04 10.97
C ALA A 63 -2.44 -26.34 9.64
N ALA A 64 -2.72 -27.13 8.59
CA ALA A 64 -3.19 -26.62 7.31
C ALA A 64 -4.50 -25.82 7.46
N ALA A 65 -5.46 -26.37 8.21
CA ALA A 65 -6.74 -25.71 8.46
C ALA A 65 -6.57 -24.38 9.20
N ARG A 66 -5.75 -24.35 10.26
CA ARG A 66 -5.49 -23.13 11.00
C ARG A 66 -4.80 -22.06 10.15
N LEU A 67 -3.86 -22.46 9.28
CA LEU A 67 -3.17 -21.53 8.39
C LEU A 67 -4.14 -20.96 7.34
N ARG A 68 -5.03 -21.78 6.78
CA ARG A 68 -6.11 -21.33 5.91
C ARG A 68 -7.00 -20.29 6.60
N ASP A 69 -7.50 -20.59 7.79
CA ASP A 69 -8.40 -19.68 8.52
C ASP A 69 -7.77 -18.30 8.75
N VAL A 70 -6.49 -18.26 9.13
CA VAL A 70 -5.74 -17.01 9.32
C VAL A 70 -5.53 -16.28 8.00
N THR A 71 -5.20 -17.02 6.94
CA THR A 71 -4.96 -16.46 5.61
C THR A 71 -6.23 -15.87 5.00
N ASP A 72 -7.38 -16.53 5.18
CA ASP A 72 -8.69 -16.09 4.71
C ASP A 72 -9.15 -14.84 5.44
N LEU A 73 -8.96 -14.79 6.76
CA LEU A 73 -9.25 -13.59 7.56
C LEU A 73 -8.40 -12.40 7.10
N PHE A 74 -7.09 -12.62 6.93
CA PHE A 74 -6.18 -11.55 6.49
C PHE A 74 -6.48 -11.10 5.06
N THR A 75 -6.81 -12.02 4.16
CA THR A 75 -7.23 -11.70 2.79
C THR A 75 -8.48 -10.83 2.80
N SER A 76 -9.50 -11.20 3.57
CA SER A 76 -10.75 -10.43 3.69
C SER A 76 -10.51 -9.01 4.19
N TYR A 77 -9.61 -8.83 5.16
CA TYR A 77 -9.21 -7.51 5.66
C TYR A 77 -8.52 -6.66 4.58
N VAL A 78 -7.58 -7.26 3.85
CA VAL A 78 -6.81 -6.59 2.79
C VAL A 78 -7.72 -6.19 1.62
N ASP A 79 -8.64 -7.06 1.21
CA ASP A 79 -9.58 -6.82 0.13
C ASP A 79 -10.61 -5.72 0.48
N ALA A 80 -11.08 -5.69 1.73
CA ALA A 80 -11.95 -4.61 2.20
C ALA A 80 -11.28 -3.23 2.10
N GLY A 81 -9.98 -3.16 2.45
CA GLY A 81 -9.19 -1.94 2.29
C GLY A 81 -9.04 -1.52 0.82
N GLU A 82 -8.85 -2.48 -0.09
CA GLU A 82 -8.78 -2.20 -1.53
C GLU A 82 -10.08 -1.67 -2.09
N GLN A 83 -11.21 -2.26 -1.68
CA GLN A 83 -12.52 -1.86 -2.13
C GLN A 83 -12.81 -0.39 -1.77
N VAL A 84 -12.46 0.04 -0.56
CA VAL A 84 -12.59 1.44 -0.13
C VAL A 84 -11.76 2.38 -1.01
N LEU A 85 -10.55 1.99 -1.41
CA LEU A 85 -9.70 2.79 -2.29
C LEU A 85 -10.28 2.89 -3.71
N ARG A 86 -10.76 1.76 -4.25
CA ARG A 86 -11.40 1.73 -5.58
C ARG A 86 -12.63 2.62 -5.61
N GLU A 87 -13.51 2.52 -4.61
CA GLU A 87 -14.71 3.36 -4.51
C GLU A 87 -14.40 4.85 -4.40
N ARG A 88 -13.31 5.22 -3.71
CA ARG A 88 -12.86 6.61 -3.63
C ARG A 88 -12.30 7.13 -4.95
N SER A 89 -11.52 6.32 -5.66
CA SER A 89 -10.92 6.72 -6.95
C SER A 89 -11.92 6.94 -8.08
N GLN A 90 -13.16 6.43 -7.92
CA GLN A 90 -14.25 6.56 -8.89
C GLN A 90 -15.18 7.74 -8.62
N ARG A 91 -14.99 8.48 -7.51
CA ARG A 91 -15.72 9.72 -7.19
C ARG A 91 -14.93 10.94 -7.62
#